data_AF-A0A1H3IQY6-F1
#
_entry.id   AF-A0A1H3IQY6-F1
#
_cell.length_a   1.000
_cell.length_b   1.000
_cell.length_c   1.000
_cell.angle_alpha   90.00
_cell.angle_beta   90.00
_cell.angle_gamma   90.00
#
_symmetry.space_group_name_H-M   'P 1'
#
loop_
_entity.id
_entity.type
_entity.pdbx_description
1 polymer ?
#
loop_
_entity_poly.entity_id
_entity_poly.type
_entity_poly.pdbx_seq_one_letter_code
_entity_poly.pdbx_strand_id
1 'polypeptide(L)' 'MTKHDIYDELEGFQLWNYMECEKDEEGRETWRINVEVKRGGEVVVPVVAGDRTFPDRGLAQVAGRELGAKLLAERG' A
#
# COMPACT_ATOMS: atom_id res chain seq x y z
N MET A 1 15.88 2.26 7.22
CA MET A 1 14.63 1.91 6.51
C MET A 1 13.52 1.79 7.53
N THR A 2 12.45 2.57 7.37
CA THR A 2 11.28 2.55 8.26
C THR A 2 10.16 1.79 7.56
N LYS A 3 9.47 0.87 8.25
CA LYS A 3 8.32 0.14 7.71
C LYS A 3 7.03 0.58 8.39
N HIS A 4 5.97 0.72 7.62
CA HIS A 4 4.65 1.07 8.09
C HIS A 4 3.60 0.25 7.36
N ASP A 5 2.89 -0.59 8.09
CA ASP A 5 1.83 -1.42 7.55
C ASP A 5 0.49 -0.80 7.93
N ILE A 6 -0.28 -0.40 6.93
CA ILE A 6 -1.58 0.23 7.12
C ILE A 6 -2.67 -0.73 6.65
N TYR A 7 -3.68 -0.88 7.50
CA TYR A 7 -4.88 -1.64 7.23
C TYR A 7 -6.03 -0.69 6.88
N ASP A 8 -6.77 -1.01 5.83
CA ASP A 8 -8.05 -0.39 5.49
C ASP A 8 -9.09 -1.46 5.15
N GLU A 9 -10.37 -1.13 5.31
CA GLU A 9 -11.50 -2.00 4.92
C GLU A 9 -12.26 -1.38 3.76
N LEU A 10 -12.45 -2.15 2.69
CA LEU A 10 -13.21 -1.75 1.53
C LEU A 10 -14.13 -2.89 1.08
N GLU A 11 -15.45 -2.68 1.19
CA GLU A 11 -16.46 -3.64 0.72
C GLU A 11 -16.33 -5.07 1.31
N GLY A 12 -15.86 -5.18 2.55
CA GLY A 12 -15.61 -6.46 3.22
C GLY A 12 -14.29 -7.14 2.82
N PHE A 13 -13.46 -6.46 2.02
CA PHE A 13 -12.07 -6.79 1.80
C PHE A 13 -11.16 -6.02 2.74
N GLN A 14 -10.04 -6.65 3.05
CA GLN A 14 -8.98 -6.16 3.91
C GLN A 14 -7.83 -5.71 3.00
N LEU A 15 -7.59 -4.40 2.95
CA LEU A 15 -6.51 -3.82 2.18
C LEU A 15 -5.31 -3.59 3.09
N TRP A 16 -4.23 -4.31 2.82
CA TRP A 16 -2.94 -4.13 3.49
C TRP A 16 -2.02 -3.33 2.60
N ASN A 17 -1.60 -2.15 3.06
CA ASN A 17 -0.59 -1.33 2.41
C ASN A 17 0.71 -1.40 3.21
N TYR A 18 1.66 -2.21 2.74
CA TYR A 18 3.00 -2.36 3.28
C TYR A 18 3.90 -1.26 2.72
N MET A 19 4.18 -0.26 3.54
CA MET A 19 4.96 0.91 3.14
C MET A 19 6.38 0.83 3.67
N GLU A 20 7.34 1.19 2.82
CA GLU A 20 8.75 1.26 3.17
C GLU A 20 9.29 2.65 2.88
N CYS A 21 10.00 3.22 3.84
CA CYS A 21 10.61 4.55 3.74
C CYS A 21 12.13 4.46 3.85
N GLU A 22 12.79 5.08 2.89
CA GLU A 22 14.21 5.38 2.90
C GLU A 22 14.43 6.88 3.08
N LYS A 23 15.48 7.23 3.83
CA LYS A 23 15.94 8.61 3.97
C LYS A 23 17.31 8.73 3.36
N ASP A 24 17.53 9.78 2.57
CA ASP A 24 18.86 10.12 2.10
C ASP A 24 19.67 10.89 3.16
N GLU A 25 20.90 11.27 2.80
CA GLU A 25 21.82 12.01 3.69
C GLU A 25 21.29 13.40 4.07
N GLU A 26 20.40 13.98 3.26
CA GLU A 26 19.73 15.26 3.52
C GLU A 26 18.44 15.08 4.35
N GLY A 27 18.08 13.84 4.67
CA GLY A 27 16.88 13.49 5.43
C GLY A 27 15.59 13.47 4.61
N ARG A 28 15.66 13.56 3.27
CA ARG A 28 14.50 13.49 2.39
C ARG A 28 13.95 12.07 2.37
N GLU A 29 12.65 11.95 2.54
CA GLU A 29 11.97 10.66 2.57
C GLU A 29 11.58 10.21 1.16
N THR A 30 11.75 8.91 0.91
CA THR A 30 11.23 8.22 -0.27
C THR A 30 10.44 7.01 0.19
N TRP A 31 9.13 7.07 -0.03
CA TRP A 31 8.17 6.05 0.35
C TRP A 31 7.84 5.15 -0.83
N ARG A 32 7.83 3.85 -0.60
CA ARG A 32 7.35 2.80 -1.51
C ARG A 32 6.16 2.10 -0.88
N ILE A 33 5.28 1.56 -1.72
CA ILE A 33 4.08 0.86 -1.29
C ILE A 33 4.02 -0.53 -1.92
N ASN A 34 3.47 -1.49 -1.18
CA ASN A 34 3.10 -2.79 -1.69
C ASN A 34 1.73 -3.15 -1.11
N VAL A 35 0.78 -3.55 -1.96
CA VAL A 35 -0.60 -3.77 -1.55
C VAL A 35 -0.96 -5.24 -1.63
N GLU A 36 -1.55 -5.77 -0.58
CA GLU A 36 -2.14 -7.11 -0.52
C GLU A 36 -3.62 -6.99 -0.15
N VAL A 37 -4.45 -7.83 -0.75
CA VAL A 37 -5.89 -7.82 -0.50
C VAL A 37 -6.30 -9.16 0.09
N LYS A 38 -6.98 -9.13 1.23
CA LYS A 38 -7.53 -10.31 1.89
C LYS A 38 -9.04 -10.25 2.02
N ARG A 39 -9.68 -11.41 2.21
CA ARG A 39 -11.08 -11.51 2.64
C ARG A 39 -11.19 -12.60 3.70
N GLY A 40 -11.65 -12.24 4.90
CA GLY A 40 -11.72 -13.18 6.02
C GLY A 40 -10.36 -13.81 6.37
N GLY A 41 -9.26 -13.08 6.18
CA GLY A 41 -7.89 -13.57 6.40
C GLY A 41 -7.26 -14.34 5.24
N GLU A 42 -8.03 -14.74 4.22
CA GLU A 42 -7.51 -15.40 3.02
C GLU A 42 -6.94 -14.37 2.03
N VAL A 43 -5.76 -14.63 1.47
CA VAL A 43 -5.15 -13.78 0.43
C VAL A 43 -5.92 -13.93 -0.87
N VAL A 44 -6.62 -12.85 -1.23
CA VAL A 44 -7.36 -12.73 -2.48
C VAL A 44 -6.41 -12.21 -3.56
N VAL A 45 -5.78 -11.06 -3.34
CA VAL A 45 -4.74 -10.51 -4.23
C VAL A 45 -3.40 -10.64 -3.51
N PRO A 46 -2.40 -11.34 -4.07
CA PRO A 46 -1.06 -11.38 -3.49
C PRO A 46 -0.44 -9.99 -3.52
N VAL A 47 0.68 -9.81 -2.83
CA VAL A 47 1.39 -8.53 -2.77
C VAL A 47 1.69 -8.00 -4.18
N VAL A 48 1.17 -6.81 -4.49
CA VAL A 48 1.44 -6.05 -5.72
C VAL A 48 2.24 -4.81 -5.35
N ALA A 49 3.43 -4.67 -5.94
CA ALA A 49 4.25 -3.46 -5.77
C ALA A 49 3.60 -2.26 -6.47
N GLY A 50 3.64 -1.10 -5.82
CA GLY A 50 3.35 0.16 -6.48
C GLY A 50 4.38 0.48 -7.56
N ASP A 51 3.95 1.21 -8.58
CA ASP A 51 4.76 1.58 -9.74
C ASP A 51 5.60 2.85 -9.54
N ARG A 52 5.36 3.58 -8.45
CA ARG A 52 5.98 4.87 -8.15
C ARG A 52 6.39 5.00 -6.69
N THR A 53 7.30 5.93 -6.43
CA THR A 53 7.69 6.37 -5.09
C THR A 53 6.99 7.66 -4.70
N PHE A 54 6.95 7.97 -3.41
CA PHE A 54 6.30 9.17 -2.87
C PHE A 54 7.23 9.93 -1.92
N PRO A 55 7.23 11.27 -1.95
CA PRO A 55 8.05 12.08 -1.05
C PRO A 55 7.44 12.23 0.36
N ASP A 56 6.19 11.77 0.54
CA ASP A 56 5.42 11.95 1.77
C ASP A 56 4.64 10.67 2.12
N ARG A 57 4.54 10.40 3.42
CA ARG A 57 3.83 9.22 3.95
C ARG A 57 2.34 9.25 3.65
N GLY A 58 1.70 10.41 3.77
CA GLY A 58 0.28 10.57 3.50
C GLY A 58 -0.07 10.27 2.05
N LEU A 59 0.76 10.76 1.11
CA LEU A 59 0.62 10.44 -0.31
C LEU A 59 0.78 8.93 -0.58
N ALA A 60 1.77 8.28 0.04
CA ALA A 60 1.96 6.83 -0.06
C ALA A 60 0.74 6.05 0.48
N GLN A 61 0.19 6.50 1.61
CA GLN A 61 -1.01 5.88 2.19
C GLN A 61 -2.22 5.98 1.25
N VAL A 62 -2.49 7.16 0.70
CA VAL A 62 -3.60 7.36 -0.27
C VAL A 62 -3.39 6.49 -1.50
N ALA A 63 -2.18 6.46 -2.04
CA ALA A 63 -1.88 5.66 -3.23
C ALA A 63 -2.04 4.15 -2.99
N GLY A 64 -1.70 3.64 -1.81
CA GLY A 64 -1.95 2.23 -1.49
C GLY A 64 -3.44 1.90 -1.40
N ARG A 65 -4.25 2.82 -0.88
CA ARG A 65 -5.72 2.68 -0.87
C ARG A 65 -6.29 2.68 -2.29
N GLU A 66 -5.86 3.62 -3.13
CA GLU A 66 -6.27 3.70 -4.54
C GLU A 66 -5.87 2.45 -5.33
N LEU A 67 -4.64 1.97 -5.14
CA LEU A 67 -4.18 0.73 -5.76
C LEU A 67 -5.00 -0.47 -5.29
N GLY A 68 -5.27 -0.59 -3.99
CA GLY A 68 -6.12 -1.64 -3.44
C GLY A 68 -7.54 -1.63 -4.03
N ALA A 69 -8.16 -0.45 -4.13
CA ALA A 69 -9.47 -0.28 -4.75
C ALA A 69 -9.46 -0.68 -6.24
N LYS A 70 -8.42 -0.30 -6.98
CA LYS A 70 -8.24 -0.68 -8.39
C LYS A 70 -8.12 -2.20 -8.55
N LEU A 71 -7.31 -2.85 -7.72
CA LEU A 71 -7.12 -4.32 -7.75
C LEU A 71 -8.42 -5.08 -7.46
N LEU A 72 -9.29 -4.51 -6.62
CA LEU A 72 -10.63 -5.06 -6.39
C LEU A 72 -11.55 -4.86 -7.58
N ALA A 73 -11.57 -3.67 -8.17
CA ALA A 73 -12.40 -3.35 -9.32
C ALA A 73 -12.06 -4.21 -10.56
N GLU A 74 -10.78 -4.54 -10.77
CA GLU A 74 -10.34 -5.42 -11.87
C GLU A 74 -10.75 -6.90 -11.69
N ARG A 75 -11.29 -7.28 -10.53
CA ARG A 75 -11.71 -8.64 -10.21
C ARG A 75 -13.22 -8.86 -10.23
N GLY A 76 -14.02 -7.80 -10.21
CA GLY A 76 -15.49 -7.85 -10.34
C GLY A 76 -15.91 -7.99 -11.79
#